data_AF-A0A1M6VQ41-F1
#
_entry.id   AF-A0A1M6VQ41-F1
#
_cell.length_a   1.000
_cell.length_b   1.000
_cell.length_c   1.000
_cell.angle_alpha   90.00
_cell.angle_beta   90.00
_cell.angle_gamma   90.00
#
_symmetry.space_group_name_H-M   'P 1'
#
loop_
_entity.id
_entity.type
_entity.pdbx_description
1 polymer ?
#
loop_
_entity_poly.entity_id
_entity_poly.type
_entity_poly.pdbx_seq_one_letter_code
_entity_poly.pdbx_strand_id
1 'polypeptide(L)'
;MRKLLTILLLLLFTTATFAKEHSNHVDIDLSRMSATMVYSMVYQMVTEPQKFVGKSVKMKGAFSSYQDEETGRRFFGCIIKDALACCSQGLAFETAKPRKYPSEYPSEGASITIIGTFEFEKEEDGIGFPIIKNAKLFR
;
A
#
# COMPACT_ATOMS: atom_id res chain seq x y z
N MET A 1 45.70 30.18 -32.99
CA MET A 1 45.09 29.91 -34.32
C MET A 1 44.83 28.41 -34.38
N ARG A 2 43.63 27.85 -34.33
CA ARG A 2 42.37 28.05 -35.08
C ARG A 2 41.21 27.73 -34.10
N LYS A 3 40.25 28.64 -33.90
CA LYS A 3 38.89 28.65 -34.51
C LYS A 3 38.10 27.36 -34.19
N LEU A 4 37.07 27.40 -33.33
CA LEU A 4 35.70 27.91 -33.57
C LEU A 4 34.74 26.74 -33.83
N LEU A 5 33.86 26.42 -32.87
CA LEU A 5 32.42 26.09 -33.03
C LEU A 5 31.88 25.56 -31.69
N THR A 6 30.99 26.26 -30.99
CA THR A 6 29.52 26.05 -31.03
C THR A 6 29.19 24.57 -30.79
N ILE A 7 28.58 24.16 -29.67
CA ILE A 7 27.12 24.11 -29.55
C ILE A 7 26.71 24.08 -28.06
N LEU A 8 25.93 25.09 -27.72
CA LEU A 8 24.97 25.14 -26.63
C LEU A 8 23.97 23.98 -26.78
N LEU A 9 23.99 23.01 -25.88
CA LEU A 9 22.87 22.08 -25.71
C LEU A 9 22.44 22.11 -24.24
N LEU A 10 21.62 23.11 -23.90
CA LEU A 10 20.71 22.99 -22.76
C LEU A 10 19.76 21.82 -23.05
N LEU A 11 20.15 20.62 -22.65
CA LEU A 11 19.20 19.55 -22.41
C LEU A 11 18.49 19.89 -21.10
N LEU A 12 17.41 20.68 -21.23
CA LEU A 12 16.29 20.63 -20.31
C LEU A 12 15.85 19.16 -20.24
N PHE A 13 16.39 18.42 -19.29
CA PHE A 13 15.79 17.17 -18.83
C PHE A 13 14.43 17.55 -18.24
N THR A 14 13.45 17.68 -19.13
CA THR A 14 12.05 17.56 -18.78
C THR A 14 11.93 16.19 -18.15
N THR A 15 11.77 16.16 -16.83
CA THR A 15 11.31 14.95 -16.15
C THR A 15 9.91 14.71 -16.70
N ALA A 16 9.83 13.88 -17.73
CA ALA A 16 8.56 13.32 -18.16
C ALA A 16 8.06 12.50 -16.98
N THR A 17 7.25 13.13 -16.14
CA THR A 17 6.49 12.41 -15.11
C THR A 17 5.56 11.49 -15.88
N PHE A 18 5.90 10.20 -15.91
CA PHE A 18 4.98 9.20 -16.41
C PHE A 18 3.84 9.15 -15.40
N ALA A 19 2.78 9.92 -15.66
CA ALA A 19 1.53 9.78 -14.94
C ALA A 19 1.06 8.35 -15.19
N LYS A 20 1.19 7.49 -14.18
CA LYS A 20 0.75 6.09 -14.20
C LYS A 20 -0.74 6.09 -14.54
N GLU A 21 -1.06 5.70 -15.76
CA GLU A 21 -2.44 5.60 -16.23
C GLU A 21 -3.15 4.58 -15.34
N HIS A 22 -4.14 5.05 -14.58
CA HIS A 22 -4.90 4.23 -13.65
C HIS A 22 -5.86 3.34 -14.46
N SER A 23 -5.34 2.28 -15.08
CA SER A 23 -6.20 1.18 -15.49
C SER A 23 -6.91 0.66 -14.23
N ASN A 24 -8.21 0.39 -14.30
CA ASN A 24 -8.97 -0.23 -13.20
C ASN A 24 -8.53 -1.69 -12.93
N HIS A 25 -7.36 -2.09 -13.42
CA HIS A 25 -6.78 -3.40 -13.26
C HIS A 25 -6.31 -3.59 -11.82
N VAL A 26 -6.72 -4.71 -11.23
CA VAL A 26 -6.24 -5.18 -9.94
C VAL A 26 -5.40 -6.41 -10.23
N ASP A 27 -4.10 -6.34 -9.95
CA ASP A 27 -3.17 -7.44 -10.21
C ASP A 27 -3.42 -8.61 -9.25
N ILE A 28 -3.79 -8.29 -8.00
CA ILE A 28 -4.07 -9.28 -6.96
C ILE A 28 -5.41 -8.92 -6.28
N ASP A 29 -6.47 -9.64 -6.65
CA ASP A 29 -7.78 -9.50 -6.00
C ASP A 29 -7.98 -10.60 -4.94
N LEU A 30 -7.58 -10.31 -3.71
CA LEU A 30 -7.74 -11.21 -2.57
C LEU A 30 -9.22 -11.44 -2.23
N SER A 31 -10.13 -10.50 -2.58
CA SER A 31 -11.55 -10.63 -2.25
C SER A 31 -12.26 -11.75 -3.03
N ARG A 32 -11.61 -12.31 -4.04
CA ARG A 32 -12.11 -13.40 -4.87
C ARG A 32 -11.54 -14.78 -4.50
N MET A 33 -10.66 -14.83 -3.49
CA MET A 33 -10.00 -16.04 -3.04
C MET A 33 -10.70 -16.65 -1.82
N SER A 34 -10.45 -17.94 -1.53
CA SER A 34 -10.91 -18.55 -0.28
C SER A 34 -10.15 -17.98 0.92
N ALA A 35 -10.73 -18.04 2.13
CA ALA A 35 -10.09 -17.50 3.33
C ALA A 35 -8.68 -18.08 3.57
N THR A 36 -8.48 -19.38 3.36
CA THR A 36 -7.16 -20.04 3.45
C THR A 36 -6.16 -19.45 2.45
N MET A 37 -6.57 -19.23 1.20
CA MET A 37 -5.70 -18.67 0.17
C MET A 37 -5.37 -17.20 0.44
N VAL A 38 -6.35 -16.42 0.90
CA VAL A 38 -6.15 -15.03 1.34
C VAL A 38 -5.11 -14.98 2.46
N TYR A 39 -5.24 -15.85 3.47
CA TYR A 39 -4.27 -15.94 4.57
C TYR A 39 -2.86 -16.27 4.05
N SER A 40 -2.71 -17.32 3.24
CA SER A 40 -1.41 -17.70 2.69
C SER A 40 -0.79 -16.60 1.81
N MET A 41 -1.61 -15.89 1.03
CA MET A 41 -1.13 -14.81 0.16
C MET A 41 -0.67 -13.61 0.99
N VAL A 42 -1.44 -13.19 2.00
CA VAL A 42 -1.01 -12.10 2.90
C VAL A 42 0.25 -12.48 3.65
N TYR A 43 0.37 -13.73 4.12
CA TYR A 43 1.61 -14.21 4.72
C TYR A 43 2.80 -14.07 3.77
N GLN A 44 2.68 -14.51 2.52
CA GLN A 44 3.74 -14.33 1.51
C GLN A 44 4.06 -12.86 1.23
N MET A 45 3.05 -11.99 1.20
CA MET A 45 3.24 -10.55 1.02
C MET A 45 4.03 -9.92 2.19
N VAL A 46 3.84 -10.44 3.40
CA VAL A 46 4.61 -10.01 4.58
C VAL A 46 6.03 -10.57 4.58
N THR A 47 6.22 -11.85 4.24
CA THR A 47 7.54 -12.51 4.33
C THR A 47 8.42 -12.28 3.11
N GLU A 48 7.83 -12.05 1.93
CA GLU A 48 8.52 -11.86 0.66
C GLU A 48 8.03 -10.61 -0.10
N PRO A 49 8.00 -9.43 0.54
CA PRO A 49 7.29 -8.25 0.04
C PRO A 49 7.77 -7.78 -1.33
N GLN A 50 9.06 -7.97 -1.63
CA GLN A 50 9.67 -7.54 -2.89
C GLN A 50 9.02 -8.18 -4.14
N LYS A 51 8.40 -9.36 -4.02
CA LYS A 51 7.65 -10.01 -5.11
C LYS A 51 6.36 -9.25 -5.49
N PHE A 52 5.88 -8.40 -4.61
CA PHE A 52 4.57 -7.75 -4.70
C PHE A 52 4.64 -6.23 -4.87
N VAL A 53 5.80 -5.62 -4.64
CA VAL A 53 6.00 -4.16 -4.79
C VAL A 53 5.56 -3.69 -6.18
N GLY A 54 4.77 -2.61 -6.20
CA GLY A 54 4.23 -1.98 -7.40
C GLY A 54 2.91 -2.57 -7.91
N LYS A 55 2.47 -3.72 -7.38
CA LYS A 55 1.21 -4.36 -7.78
C LYS A 55 -0.01 -3.66 -7.18
N SER A 56 -1.07 -3.56 -7.96
CA SER A 56 -2.40 -3.14 -7.51
C SER A 56 -3.08 -4.29 -6.76
N VAL A 57 -3.41 -4.07 -5.48
CA VAL A 57 -4.00 -5.08 -4.59
C VAL A 57 -5.38 -4.64 -4.15
N LYS A 58 -6.34 -5.57 -4.20
CA LYS A 58 -7.66 -5.43 -3.58
C LYS A 58 -7.80 -6.42 -2.43
N MET A 59 -8.14 -5.90 -1.25
CA MET A 59 -8.27 -6.69 -0.03
C MET A 59 -9.57 -6.34 0.69
N LYS A 60 -10.27 -7.35 1.18
CA LYS A 60 -11.43 -7.20 2.07
C LYS A 60 -11.07 -7.78 3.45
N GLY A 61 -11.41 -7.07 4.51
CA GLY A 61 -11.09 -7.47 5.88
C GLY A 61 -11.78 -6.58 6.91
N ALA A 62 -11.38 -6.71 8.17
CA ALA A 62 -11.80 -5.84 9.27
C ALA A 62 -10.86 -4.64 9.36
N PHE A 63 -11.41 -3.45 9.55
CA PHE A 63 -10.64 -2.26 9.86
C PHE A 63 -10.00 -2.39 11.25
N SER A 64 -8.75 -1.98 11.34
CA SER A 64 -8.01 -1.84 12.60
C SER A 64 -7.24 -0.53 12.59
N SER A 65 -7.12 0.14 13.74
CA SER A 65 -6.16 1.22 13.94
C SER A 65 -5.26 1.00 15.15
N TYR A 66 -4.03 1.46 15.03
CA TYR A 66 -3.02 1.42 16.08
C TYR A 66 -2.34 2.79 16.17
N GLN A 67 -2.03 3.26 17.38
CA GLN A 67 -1.19 4.43 17.57
C GLN A 67 0.06 3.99 18.28
N ASP A 68 1.19 4.31 17.67
CA ASP A 68 2.48 4.14 18.29
C ASP A 68 2.64 5.17 19.42
N GLU A 69 2.90 4.70 20.64
CA GLU A 69 2.92 5.55 21.83
C GLU A 69 4.17 6.45 21.88
N GLU A 70 5.27 6.02 21.26
CA GLU A 70 6.55 6.74 21.27
C GLU A 70 6.52 7.91 20.28
N THR A 71 6.09 7.64 19.05
CA THR A 71 6.08 8.61 17.95
C THR A 71 4.75 9.36 17.84
N GLY A 72 3.69 8.85 18.45
CA GLY A 72 2.32 9.33 18.27
C GLY A 72 1.73 9.02 16.89
N ARG A 73 2.46 8.32 16.01
CA ARG A 73 2.05 7.99 14.64
C ARG A 73 0.89 6.99 14.67
N ARG A 74 -0.16 7.27 13.90
CA ARG A 74 -1.32 6.37 13.76
C ARG A 74 -1.23 5.56 12.46
N PHE A 75 -1.43 4.26 12.59
CA PHE A 75 -1.43 3.28 11.52
C PHE A 75 -2.83 2.69 11.36
N PHE A 76 -3.14 2.29 10.13
CA PHE A 76 -4.42 1.68 9.77
C PHE A 76 -4.17 0.35 9.07
N GLY A 77 -4.95 -0.66 9.43
CA GLY A 77 -4.83 -2.03 8.93
C GLY A 77 -6.12 -2.55 8.35
N CYS A 78 -5.99 -3.37 7.30
CA CYS A 78 -7.03 -4.28 6.85
C CYS A 78 -6.67 -5.68 7.31
N ILE A 79 -7.42 -6.21 8.28
CA ILE A 79 -7.12 -7.46 8.97
C ILE A 79 -8.00 -8.59 8.45
N ILE A 80 -7.39 -9.73 8.19
CA ILE A 80 -8.05 -10.99 7.88
C ILE A 80 -7.84 -11.95 9.05
N LYS A 81 -8.75 -12.91 9.17
CA LYS A 81 -8.57 -14.08 10.03
C LYS A 81 -8.30 -15.29 9.14
N ASP A 82 -7.55 -16.27 9.64
CA ASP A 82 -7.49 -17.57 8.98
C ASP A 82 -8.89 -18.24 8.95
N ALA A 83 -9.00 -19.35 8.21
CA ALA A 83 -10.26 -20.07 8.07
C ALA A 83 -10.81 -20.65 9.39
N LEU A 84 -9.96 -20.87 10.40
CA LEU A 84 -10.31 -21.35 11.75
C LEU A 84 -10.51 -20.21 12.76
N ALA A 85 -10.24 -18.97 12.35
CA ALA A 85 -10.24 -17.75 13.15
C ALA A 85 -9.29 -17.76 14.37
N CYS A 86 -8.21 -18.56 14.37
CA CYS A 86 -7.28 -18.62 15.51
C CYS A 86 -6.12 -17.62 15.40
N CYS A 87 -5.70 -17.28 14.18
CA CYS A 87 -4.67 -16.29 13.90
C CYS A 87 -5.21 -15.17 13.00
N SER A 88 -4.67 -13.97 13.19
CA SER A 88 -4.94 -12.81 12.33
C SER A 88 -3.70 -12.42 11.55
N GLN A 89 -3.92 -11.94 10.33
CA GLN A 89 -2.91 -11.32 9.47
C GLN A 89 -3.50 -10.04 8.89
N GLY A 90 -2.68 -9.16 8.33
CA GLY A 90 -3.19 -7.95 7.72
C GLY A 90 -2.12 -7.17 6.98
N LEU A 91 -2.57 -6.16 6.26
CA LEU A 91 -1.70 -5.21 5.61
C LEU A 91 -2.04 -3.81 6.11
N ALA A 92 -0.99 -3.04 6.43
CA ALA A 92 -1.12 -1.63 6.67
C ALA A 92 -1.59 -0.93 5.38
N PHE A 93 -2.30 0.19 5.51
CA PHE A 93 -2.66 1.00 4.36
C PHE A 93 -2.66 2.50 4.65
N GLU A 94 -2.42 3.28 3.61
CA GLU A 94 -2.53 4.73 3.61
C GLU A 94 -3.45 5.17 2.46
N THR A 95 -4.43 6.02 2.77
CA THR A 95 -5.42 6.46 1.79
C THR A 95 -4.84 7.47 0.81
N ALA A 96 -5.24 7.39 -0.46
CA ALA A 96 -4.77 8.33 -1.50
C ALA A 96 -5.08 9.81 -1.21
N LYS A 97 -6.10 10.06 -0.39
CA LYS A 97 -6.45 11.38 0.12
C LYS A 97 -6.38 11.33 1.64
N PRO A 98 -5.79 12.33 2.31
CA PRO A 98 -5.83 12.43 3.76
C PRO A 98 -7.27 12.37 4.27
N ARG A 99 -7.46 11.75 5.44
CA ARG A 99 -8.76 11.61 6.12
C ARG A 99 -8.59 11.94 7.60
N LYS A 100 -9.63 12.52 8.20
CA LYS A 100 -9.68 12.85 9.63
C LYS A 100 -10.11 11.63 10.45
N TYR A 101 -9.19 11.10 11.24
CA TYR A 101 -9.52 10.12 12.28
C TYR A 101 -10.06 10.81 13.55
N PRO A 102 -11.08 10.26 14.25
CA PRO A 102 -11.82 9.04 13.92
C PRO A 102 -13.00 9.25 12.95
N SER A 103 -13.47 10.48 12.74
CA SER A 103 -14.77 10.76 12.10
C SER A 103 -14.93 10.25 10.65
N GLU A 104 -13.84 10.16 9.90
CA GLU A 104 -13.85 9.75 8.48
C GLU A 104 -13.38 8.31 8.25
N TYR A 105 -13.03 7.60 9.33
CA TYR A 105 -12.66 6.18 9.29
C TYR A 105 -13.82 5.29 9.77
N PRO A 106 -13.86 4.01 9.35
CA PRO A 106 -14.78 3.02 9.90
C PRO A 106 -14.52 2.78 11.39
N SER A 107 -15.51 2.25 12.10
CA SER A 107 -15.32 1.77 13.47
C SER A 107 -14.36 0.57 13.49
N GLU A 108 -13.64 0.38 14.60
CA GLU A 108 -12.81 -0.80 14.83
C GLU A 108 -13.60 -2.09 14.55
N GLY A 109 -13.00 -3.01 13.79
CA GLY A 109 -13.63 -4.28 13.41
C GLY A 109 -14.62 -4.20 12.25
N ALA A 110 -15.02 -3.01 11.79
CA ALA A 110 -15.95 -2.88 10.66
C ALA A 110 -15.38 -3.50 9.38
N SER A 111 -16.22 -4.15 8.58
CA SER A 111 -15.78 -4.70 7.30
C SER A 111 -15.44 -3.56 6.33
N ILE A 112 -14.28 -3.67 5.69
CA ILE A 112 -13.78 -2.72 4.71
C ILE A 112 -13.27 -3.45 3.47
N THR A 113 -13.23 -2.74 2.36
CA THR A 113 -12.45 -3.13 1.18
C THR A 113 -11.47 -2.01 0.86
N ILE A 114 -10.20 -2.34 0.63
CA ILE A 114 -9.17 -1.40 0.16
C ILE A 114 -8.68 -1.81 -1.22
N ILE A 115 -8.39 -0.83 -2.07
CA ILE A 115 -7.70 -1.00 -3.35
C ILE A 115 -6.57 0.01 -3.42
N GLY A 116 -5.33 -0.44 -3.57
CA GLY A 116 -4.17 0.45 -3.66
C GLY A 116 -2.93 -0.25 -4.22
N THR A 117 -1.80 0.43 -4.17
CA THR A 117 -0.51 -0.12 -4.64
C THR A 117 0.25 -0.72 -3.47
N PHE A 118 0.68 -1.96 -3.59
CA PHE A 118 1.53 -2.59 -2.59
C PHE A 118 2.96 -2.04 -2.67
N GLU A 119 3.49 -1.64 -1.53
CA GLU A 119 4.85 -1.13 -1.35
C GLU A 119 5.49 -1.70 -0.09
N PHE A 120 6.79 -1.48 0.05
CA PHE A 120 7.53 -1.79 1.27
C PHE A 120 8.15 -0.50 1.78
N GLU A 121 7.62 0.03 2.88
CA GLU A 121 8.08 1.26 3.50
C GLU A 121 9.27 0.95 4.41
N LYS A 122 10.37 1.69 4.24
CA LYS A 122 11.53 1.61 5.13
C LYS A 122 11.45 2.73 6.15
N GLU A 123 11.68 2.41 7.41
CA GLU A 123 11.84 3.35 8.50
C GLU A 123 13.32 3.75 8.65
N GLU A 124 13.58 4.82 9.40
CA GLU A 124 14.91 5.43 9.52
C GLU A 124 15.94 4.51 10.19
N ASP A 125 15.48 3.60 11.05
CA ASP A 125 16.30 2.59 11.72
C ASP A 125 16.71 1.41 10.82
N GLY A 126 16.23 1.41 9.56
CA GLY A 126 16.49 0.36 8.57
C GLY A 126 15.52 -0.83 8.63
N ILE A 127 14.59 -0.85 9.59
CA ILE A 127 13.47 -1.79 9.63
C ILE A 127 12.39 -1.27 8.69
N GLY A 128 11.61 -2.16 8.08
CA GLY A 128 10.55 -1.77 7.16
C GLY A 128 9.38 -2.72 7.19
N PHE A 129 8.26 -2.29 6.61
CA PHE A 129 7.02 -3.05 6.64
C PHE A 129 6.24 -2.93 5.32
N PRO A 130 5.46 -3.95 4.96
CA PRO A 130 4.58 -3.90 3.79
C PRO A 130 3.39 -2.95 4.03
N ILE A 131 3.06 -2.15 3.03
CA ILE A 131 1.97 -1.18 3.10
C ILE A 131 1.25 -1.05 1.75
N ILE A 132 -0.07 -0.88 1.78
CA ILE A 132 -0.87 -0.52 0.61
C ILE A 132 -1.00 1.00 0.57
N LYS A 133 -0.26 1.65 -0.34
CA LYS A 133 -0.28 3.09 -0.59
C LYS A 133 -1.38 3.49 -1.57
N ASN A 134 -1.73 4.77 -1.54
CA ASN A 134 -2.74 5.35 -2.43
C ASN A 134 -4.09 4.59 -2.39
N ALA A 135 -4.46 4.10 -1.21
CA ALA A 135 -5.62 3.23 -1.04
C ALA A 135 -6.94 4.00 -1.22
N LYS A 136 -7.85 3.43 -2.00
CA LYS A 136 -9.28 3.74 -1.98
C LYS A 136 -9.96 2.81 -0.97
N LEU A 137 -10.62 3.40 0.02
CA LEU A 137 -11.34 2.67 1.07
C LEU A 137 -12.85 2.67 0.79
N PHE A 138 -13.44 1.47 0.79
CA PHE A 138 -14.86 1.18 0.59
C PHE A 138 -15.44 0.47 1.84
N ARG A 139 -16.74 0.64 2.08
CA ARG A 139 -17.50 0.05 3.20
C ARG A 139 -18.56 -0.89 2.64
#